data_AF-A0A0N8HBE1-F1
#
_entry.id   AF-A0A0N8HBE1-F1
#
_cell.length_a   1.000
_cell.length_b   1.000
_cell.length_c   1.000
_cell.angle_alpha   90.00
_cell.angle_beta   90.00
_cell.angle_gamma   90.00
#
_symmetry.space_group_name_H-M   'P 1'
#
loop_
_entity.id
_entity.type
_entity.pdbx_description
1 polymer ?
#
loop_
_entity_poly.entity_id
_entity_poly.type
_entity_poly.pdbx_seq_one_letter_code
_entity_poly.pdbx_strand_id
1 'polypeptide(L)'
;MLVPADPLEPIRLIDHDETSLRAAQALVGGPIEPIDLTRPAATLYVNENGKIDGLPRNGRATLLAWVHAPQLRGQDVIVGDAYLAGPERRGFDTDTPADLLAVLTGTAVQVQMRSRRRRRWTTLPGTVGTVYDEPFDAYATALLALDDPEILDVRVIPTGQT
;
A
#
# COMPACT_ATOMS: atom_id res chain seq x y z
N MET A 1 -9.91 4.18 1.23
CA MET A 1 -9.86 2.77 1.70
C MET A 1 -9.22 2.72 3.08
N LEU A 2 -9.88 2.15 4.09
CA LEU A 2 -9.29 1.91 5.42
C LEU A 2 -8.44 0.63 5.42
N VAL A 3 -7.27 0.71 6.05
CA VAL A 3 -6.31 -0.38 6.27
C VAL A 3 -6.09 -0.52 7.78
N PRO A 4 -6.89 -1.36 8.46
CA PRO A 4 -6.78 -1.54 9.91
C PRO A 4 -5.43 -2.12 10.34
N ALA A 5 -4.95 -1.73 11.52
CA ALA A 5 -3.76 -2.31 12.14
C ALA A 5 -3.96 -3.75 12.60
N ASP A 6 -5.17 -4.08 13.07
CA ASP A 6 -5.54 -5.46 13.39
C ASP A 6 -5.60 -6.28 12.08
N PRO A 7 -4.73 -7.31 11.90
CA PRO A 7 -4.75 -8.14 10.71
C PRO A 7 -6.02 -8.98 10.56
N LEU A 8 -6.79 -9.18 11.64
CA LEU A 8 -8.07 -9.90 11.60
C LEU A 8 -9.22 -9.03 11.09
N GLU A 9 -9.07 -7.70 11.09
CA GLU A 9 -10.03 -6.81 10.46
C GLU A 9 -9.77 -6.68 8.96
N PRO A 10 -10.79 -6.85 8.10
CA PRO A 10 -10.61 -6.67 6.66
C PRO A 10 -10.38 -5.20 6.31
N ILE A 11 -9.57 -4.97 5.27
CA ILE A 11 -9.56 -3.68 4.60
C ILE A 11 -10.94 -3.38 4.02
N ARG A 12 -11.32 -2.11 3.97
CA ARG A 12 -12.67 -1.74 3.54
C ARG A 12 -12.73 -0.36 2.93
N LEU A 13 -13.61 -0.19 1.96
CA LEU A 13 -14.01 1.14 1.50
C LEU A 13 -14.78 1.84 2.61
N ILE A 14 -14.47 3.10 2.83
CA ILE A 14 -15.19 3.96 3.77
C ILE A 14 -15.32 5.33 3.13
N ASP A 15 -16.54 5.87 3.19
CA ASP A 15 -16.81 7.25 2.84
C ASP A 15 -16.59 8.11 4.09
N HIS A 16 -15.92 9.24 3.91
CA HIS A 16 -15.82 10.27 4.93
C HIS A 16 -15.89 11.63 4.25
N ASP A 17 -16.28 12.65 5.00
CA ASP A 17 -16.30 14.02 4.51
C ASP A 17 -14.86 14.52 4.33
N GLU A 18 -14.44 14.65 3.07
CA GLU A 18 -13.10 15.11 2.66
C GLU A 18 -12.81 16.56 3.08
N THR A 19 -13.85 17.33 3.43
CA THR A 19 -13.71 18.70 3.94
C THR A 19 -13.53 18.75 5.46
N SER A 20 -13.68 17.60 6.13
CA SER A 20 -13.64 17.49 7.59
C SER A 20 -12.36 16.80 8.06
N LEU A 21 -11.39 17.61 8.50
CA LEU A 21 -10.18 17.10 9.15
C LEU A 21 -10.50 16.17 10.32
N ARG A 22 -11.57 16.46 11.07
CA ARG A 22 -12.00 15.62 12.19
C ARG A 22 -12.47 14.24 11.72
N ALA A 23 -13.15 14.16 10.58
CA ALA A 23 -13.57 12.89 10.01
C ALA A 23 -12.35 12.05 9.61
N ALA A 24 -11.37 12.65 8.93
CA ALA A 24 -10.11 11.99 8.59
C ALA A 24 -9.31 11.54 9.84
N GLN A 25 -9.17 12.41 10.85
CA GLN A 25 -8.49 12.09 12.11
C GLN A 25 -9.16 10.94 12.88
N ALA A 26 -10.49 10.82 12.79
CA ALA A 26 -11.21 9.72 13.40
C ALA A 26 -10.90 8.36 12.76
N LEU A 27 -10.49 8.32 11.49
CA LEU A 27 -10.12 7.09 10.79
C LEU A 27 -8.79 6.50 11.27
N VAL A 28 -7.84 7.35 11.68
CA VAL A 28 -6.51 6.92 12.14
C VAL A 28 -6.34 7.02 13.68
N GLY A 29 -7.35 7.58 14.36
CA GLY A 29 -7.37 7.72 15.82
C GLY A 29 -6.49 8.85 16.36
N GLY A 30 -6.20 9.91 15.59
CA GLY A 30 -5.34 11.01 16.02
C GLY A 30 -5.02 12.00 14.89
N PRO A 31 -4.05 12.92 15.11
CA PRO A 31 -3.54 13.80 14.06
C PRO A 31 -3.05 12.99 12.85
N ILE A 32 -3.32 13.48 11.64
CA ILE A 32 -2.97 12.77 10.41
C ILE A 32 -1.62 13.23 9.86
N GLU A 33 -0.82 12.28 9.41
CA GLU A 33 0.38 12.51 8.62
C GLU A 33 0.18 11.89 7.22
N PRO A 34 0.35 12.65 6.13
CA PRO A 34 0.31 12.11 4.77
C PRO A 34 1.65 11.46 4.39
N ILE A 35 1.57 10.26 3.82
CA ILE A 35 2.70 9.60 3.15
C ILE A 35 2.40 9.49 1.66
N ASP A 36 3.18 10.22 0.85
CA ASP A 36 3.06 10.20 -0.60
C ASP A 36 3.50 8.84 -1.18
N LEU A 37 2.57 8.19 -1.88
CA LEU A 37 2.80 6.94 -2.58
C LEU A 37 2.98 7.18 -4.08
N THR A 38 3.84 6.37 -4.69
CA THR A 38 4.12 6.42 -6.12
C THR A 38 3.78 5.09 -6.80
N ARG A 39 3.34 5.20 -8.07
CA ARG A 39 3.03 4.08 -8.97
C ARG A 39 2.02 3.06 -8.39
N PRO A 40 0.74 3.43 -8.31
CA PRO A 40 0.16 4.72 -8.74
C PRO A 40 0.31 5.83 -7.70
N ALA A 41 0.08 7.07 -8.12
CA ALA A 41 0.07 8.21 -7.21
C ALA A 41 -1.13 8.08 -6.25
N ALA A 42 -0.87 8.12 -4.96
CA ALA A 42 -1.86 8.03 -3.89
C ALA A 42 -1.28 8.63 -2.60
N THR A 43 -2.10 8.78 -1.58
CA THR A 43 -1.66 9.21 -0.25
C THR A 43 -2.10 8.19 0.78
N LEU A 44 -1.16 7.73 1.61
CA LEU A 44 -1.45 6.92 2.79
C LEU A 44 -1.45 7.83 4.01
N TYR A 45 -2.60 8.04 4.61
CA TYR A 45 -2.74 8.82 5.83
C TYR A 45 -2.63 7.91 7.05
N VAL A 46 -1.81 8.33 8.00
CA VAL A 46 -1.50 7.58 9.23
C VAL A 46 -1.64 8.49 10.43
N ASN A 47 -1.65 7.91 11.64
CA ASN A 47 -1.60 8.71 12.86
C ASN A 47 -0.17 9.23 13.11
N GLU A 48 0.01 10.54 13.04
CA GLU A 48 1.29 11.24 13.25
C GLU A 48 1.92 10.90 14.61
N ASN A 49 1.08 10.78 15.65
CA ASN A 49 1.53 10.47 17.01
C ASN A 49 1.57 8.97 17.29
N GLY A 50 1.20 8.12 16.33
CA GLY A 50 0.91 6.71 16.60
C GLY A 50 2.08 5.95 17.25
N LYS A 51 3.33 6.31 16.93
CA LYS A 51 4.52 5.69 17.54
C LYS A 51 4.75 6.16 18.98
N ILE A 52 4.50 7.44 19.24
CA ILE A 52 4.60 8.05 20.57
C ILE A 52 3.50 7.47 21.48
N ASP A 53 2.31 7.27 20.93
CA ASP A 53 1.14 6.74 21.63
C ASP A 53 1.18 5.20 21.77
N GLY A 54 2.18 4.53 21.19
CA GLY A 54 2.35 3.08 21.29
C GLY A 54 1.30 2.26 20.53
N LEU A 55 0.76 2.79 19.43
CA LEU A 55 -0.21 2.09 18.60
C LEU A 55 0.37 0.79 18.00
N PRO A 56 -0.47 -0.23 17.74
CA PRO A 56 -0.02 -1.50 17.18
C PRO A 56 0.60 -1.31 15.79
N ARG A 57 1.60 -2.14 15.44
CA ARG A 57 2.19 -2.13 14.10
C ARG A 57 1.16 -2.53 13.05
N ASN A 58 1.09 -1.76 11.98
CA ASN A 58 0.23 -2.05 10.84
C ASN A 58 1.08 -2.63 9.70
N GLY A 59 1.19 -3.97 9.68
CA GLY A 59 1.98 -4.68 8.68
C GLY A 59 1.53 -4.40 7.25
N ARG A 60 0.22 -4.37 7.02
CA ARG A 60 -0.40 -4.12 5.71
C ARG A 60 -0.08 -2.71 5.19
N ALA A 61 -0.26 -1.68 6.01
CA ALA A 61 0.10 -0.31 5.65
C ALA A 61 1.61 -0.13 5.47
N THR A 62 2.42 -0.84 6.27
CA THR A 62 3.88 -0.84 6.12
C THR A 62 4.33 -1.44 4.78
N LEU A 63 3.74 -2.58 4.37
CA LEU A 63 4.02 -3.20 3.07
C LEU A 63 3.68 -2.24 1.91
N LEU A 64 2.54 -1.55 1.98
CA LEU A 64 2.14 -0.55 0.99
C LEU A 64 3.13 0.61 0.94
N ALA A 65 3.47 1.19 2.09
CA ALA A 65 4.44 2.28 2.18
C ALA A 65 5.81 1.85 1.61
N TRP A 66 6.30 0.65 1.94
CA TRP A 66 7.62 0.19 1.48
C TRP A 66 7.69 -0.11 -0.02
N VAL A 67 6.59 -0.54 -0.64
CA VAL A 67 6.54 -0.75 -2.10
C VAL A 67 6.40 0.59 -2.82
N HIS A 68 5.49 1.47 -2.37
CA HIS A 68 5.11 2.66 -3.11
C HIS A 68 5.87 3.94 -2.70
N ALA A 69 6.50 3.97 -1.53
CA ALA A 69 7.39 5.02 -1.04
C ALA A 69 8.76 4.42 -0.66
N PRO A 70 9.59 4.01 -1.64
CA PRO A 70 10.82 3.25 -1.39
C PRO A 70 11.81 3.90 -0.43
N GLN A 71 11.78 5.23 -0.29
CA GLN A 71 12.58 5.98 0.67
C GLN A 71 12.31 5.61 2.15
N LEU A 72 11.14 5.06 2.46
CA LEU A 72 10.77 4.61 3.81
C LEU A 72 11.17 3.16 4.08
N ARG A 73 11.55 2.40 3.04
CA ARG A 73 11.80 0.96 3.14
C ARG A 73 12.94 0.66 4.10
N GLY A 74 12.67 -0.14 5.13
CA GLY A 74 13.63 -0.51 6.16
C GLY A 74 14.06 0.64 7.09
N GLN A 75 13.54 1.86 6.87
CA GLN A 75 13.82 3.03 7.70
C GLN A 75 12.66 3.34 8.63
N ASP A 76 11.43 3.06 8.21
CA ASP A 76 10.25 3.35 9.01
C ASP A 76 9.17 2.26 8.91
N VAL A 77 8.30 2.20 9.92
CA VAL A 77 7.14 1.31 9.98
C VAL A 77 5.88 2.08 10.32
N ILE A 78 4.76 1.65 9.75
CA ILE A 78 3.45 2.25 10.03
C ILE A 78 2.83 1.60 11.25
N VAL A 79 2.21 2.41 12.10
CA VAL A 79 1.51 1.99 13.32
C VAL A 79 0.11 2.60 13.34
N GLY A 80 -0.83 1.92 14.00
CA GLY A 80 -2.23 2.32 14.02
C GLY A 80 -2.95 2.09 12.70
N ASP A 81 -4.24 2.37 12.69
CA ASP A 81 -5.05 2.34 11.47
C ASP A 81 -4.56 3.39 10.48
N ALA A 82 -4.65 3.06 9.20
CA ALA A 82 -4.27 3.96 8.12
C ALA A 82 -5.40 4.00 7.08
N TYR A 83 -5.48 5.06 6.29
CA TYR A 83 -6.36 5.07 5.12
C TYR A 83 -5.65 5.56 3.86
N LEU A 84 -6.01 4.94 2.74
CA LEU A 84 -5.56 5.33 1.41
C LEU A 84 -6.57 6.28 0.77
N ALA A 85 -6.06 7.38 0.23
CA ALA A 85 -6.74 8.29 -0.68
C ALA A 85 -5.98 8.35 -2.02
N GLY A 86 -6.64 8.89 -3.05
CA GLY A 86 -5.94 9.30 -4.27
C GLY A 86 -5.14 10.59 -4.05
N PRO A 87 -4.42 11.03 -5.09
CA PRO A 87 -3.61 12.23 -4.99
C PRO A 87 -4.50 13.45 -4.75
N GLU A 88 -4.03 14.38 -3.94
CA GLU A 88 -4.71 15.65 -3.70
C GLU A 88 -4.98 16.40 -5.02
N ARG A 89 -6.20 16.91 -5.17
CA ARG A 89 -6.60 17.78 -6.27
C ARG A 89 -7.38 18.98 -5.74
N ARG A 90 -6.79 20.17 -5.88
CA ARG A 90 -7.41 21.47 -5.51
C ARG A 90 -7.69 21.60 -4.00
N GLY A 91 -6.82 21.05 -3.18
CA GLY A 91 -6.89 21.05 -1.72
C GLY A 91 -7.72 19.91 -1.13
N PHE A 92 -8.21 18.97 -1.94
CA PHE A 92 -9.06 17.86 -1.50
C PHE A 92 -8.49 16.52 -1.94
N ASP A 93 -8.57 15.53 -1.05
CA ASP A 93 -8.30 14.14 -1.39
C ASP A 93 -9.28 13.67 -2.49
N THR A 94 -8.78 12.87 -3.42
CA THR A 94 -9.64 12.12 -4.34
C THR A 94 -9.84 10.69 -3.86
N ASP A 95 -10.74 9.96 -4.51
CA ASP A 95 -10.89 8.53 -4.28
C ASP A 95 -9.58 7.76 -4.47
N THR A 96 -9.44 6.65 -3.73
CA THR A 96 -8.34 5.71 -3.91
C THR A 96 -8.24 5.31 -5.40
N PRO A 97 -7.04 5.31 -6.01
CA PRO A 97 -6.88 4.98 -7.42
C PRO A 97 -7.46 3.61 -7.78
N ALA A 98 -8.17 3.52 -8.90
CA ALA A 98 -8.90 2.31 -9.30
C ALA A 98 -8.00 1.07 -9.48
N ASP A 99 -6.75 1.28 -9.89
CA ASP A 99 -5.72 0.25 -9.99
C ASP A 99 -5.27 -0.27 -8.62
N LEU A 100 -5.09 0.60 -7.61
CA LEU A 100 -4.87 0.16 -6.23
C LEU A 100 -6.09 -0.56 -5.66
N LEU A 101 -7.30 -0.05 -5.93
CA LEU A 101 -8.54 -0.73 -5.51
C LEU A 101 -8.62 -2.14 -6.09
N ALA A 102 -8.39 -2.29 -7.40
CA ALA A 102 -8.43 -3.58 -8.07
C ALA A 102 -7.39 -4.58 -7.54
N VAL A 103 -6.21 -4.11 -7.12
CA VAL A 103 -5.21 -4.95 -6.45
C VAL A 103 -5.68 -5.34 -5.06
N LEU A 104 -6.09 -4.37 -4.24
CA LEU A 104 -6.37 -4.56 -2.82
C LEU A 104 -7.66 -5.33 -2.55
N THR A 105 -8.64 -5.28 -3.46
CA THR A 105 -9.89 -6.05 -3.35
C THR A 105 -9.91 -7.27 -4.27
N GLY A 106 -8.87 -7.47 -5.08
CA GLY A 106 -8.77 -8.58 -6.01
C GLY A 106 -8.43 -9.89 -5.33
N THR A 107 -9.04 -10.99 -5.78
CA THR A 107 -8.76 -12.35 -5.31
C THR A 107 -7.78 -13.09 -6.22
N ALA A 108 -7.13 -12.39 -7.13
CA ALA A 108 -6.19 -12.97 -8.08
C ALA A 108 -5.23 -11.88 -8.55
N VAL A 109 -4.15 -11.66 -7.79
CA VAL A 109 -3.09 -10.69 -8.11
C VAL A 109 -1.76 -11.37 -8.39
N GLN A 110 -0.85 -10.70 -9.08
CA GLN A 110 0.48 -11.21 -9.41
C GLN A 110 1.55 -10.15 -9.15
N VAL A 111 2.77 -10.60 -8.89
CA VAL A 111 3.95 -9.75 -8.75
C VAL A 111 4.67 -9.68 -10.08
N GLN A 112 4.92 -8.45 -10.54
CA GLN A 112 5.84 -8.20 -11.64
C GLN A 112 7.10 -7.51 -11.12
N MET A 113 8.22 -7.85 -11.74
CA MET A 113 9.51 -7.25 -11.49
C MET A 113 10.08 -6.65 -12.76
N ARG A 114 10.98 -5.70 -12.59
CA ARG A 114 11.82 -5.16 -13.66
C ARG A 114 13.27 -5.30 -13.24
N SER A 115 14.08 -5.96 -14.07
CA SER A 115 15.48 -6.25 -13.74
C SER A 115 16.45 -5.36 -14.52
N ARG A 116 17.71 -5.29 -14.08
CA ARG A 116 18.80 -4.61 -14.79
C ARG A 116 19.00 -5.19 -16.20
N ARG A 117 18.92 -6.52 -16.33
CA ARG A 117 19.09 -7.25 -17.60
C ARG A 117 17.89 -7.14 -18.52
N ARG A 118 16.67 -7.15 -17.96
CA ARG A 118 15.42 -7.03 -18.70
C ARG A 118 14.66 -5.81 -18.19
N ARG A 119 14.79 -4.70 -18.93
CA ARG A 119 14.16 -3.41 -18.61
C ARG A 119 12.63 -3.39 -18.79
N ARG A 120 12.03 -4.50 -19.25
CA ARG A 120 10.57 -4.68 -19.32
C ARG A 120 10.04 -5.33 -18.05
N TRP A 121 8.78 -5.09 -17.74
CA TRP A 121 8.08 -5.82 -16.68
C TRP A 121 7.94 -7.29 -17.07
N THR A 122 8.20 -8.17 -16.11
CA THR A 122 7.98 -9.62 -16.24
C THR A 122 7.39 -10.14 -14.95
N THR A 123 6.41 -11.03 -15.04
CA THR A 123 5.89 -11.76 -13.88
C THR A 123 7.03 -12.55 -13.22
N LEU A 124 7.07 -12.52 -11.89
CA LEU A 124 8.06 -13.26 -11.10
C LEU A 124 7.94 -14.77 -11.42
N PRO A 125 9.00 -15.46 -11.91
CA PRO A 125 8.93 -16.88 -12.23
C PRO A 125 8.78 -17.72 -10.96
N GLY A 126 7.76 -18.59 -10.93
CA GLY A 126 7.29 -19.31 -9.75
C GLY A 126 8.14 -20.50 -9.30
N THR A 127 8.39 -20.54 -8.00
CA THR A 127 8.54 -21.80 -7.23
C THR A 127 7.31 -22.07 -6.33
N VAL A 128 6.34 -21.15 -6.31
CA VAL A 128 4.99 -21.29 -5.73
C VAL A 128 4.03 -20.48 -6.62
N GLY A 129 2.73 -20.79 -6.64
CA GLY A 129 1.73 -20.25 -7.57
C GLY A 129 1.89 -18.75 -7.90
N THR A 130 1.84 -18.41 -9.18
CA THR A 130 2.07 -17.05 -9.73
C THR A 130 0.91 -16.07 -9.48
N VAL A 131 -0.08 -16.50 -8.69
CA VAL A 131 -1.31 -15.77 -8.39
C VAL A 131 -1.56 -15.87 -6.89
N TYR A 132 -1.82 -14.74 -6.26
CA TYR A 132 -2.13 -14.63 -4.84
C TYR A 132 -3.61 -14.28 -4.68
N ASP A 133 -4.28 -15.01 -3.79
CA ASP A 133 -5.66 -14.72 -3.38
C ASP A 133 -5.71 -13.63 -2.30
N GLU A 134 -4.59 -13.43 -1.59
CA GLU A 134 -4.39 -12.40 -0.57
C GLU A 134 -3.39 -11.34 -1.09
N PRO A 135 -3.82 -10.11 -1.40
CA PRO A 135 -2.95 -9.08 -1.95
C PRO A 135 -1.72 -8.77 -1.10
N PHE A 136 -1.82 -8.84 0.22
CA PHE A 136 -0.69 -8.51 1.09
C PHE A 136 0.43 -9.58 1.06
N ASP A 137 0.11 -10.83 0.71
CA ASP A 137 1.13 -11.86 0.44
C ASP A 137 1.91 -11.55 -0.84
N ALA A 138 1.23 -11.00 -1.86
CA ALA A 138 1.88 -10.52 -3.08
C ALA A 138 2.79 -9.31 -2.79
N TYR A 139 2.36 -8.37 -1.95
CA TYR A 139 3.19 -7.23 -1.52
C TYR A 139 4.42 -7.69 -0.73
N ALA A 140 4.27 -8.64 0.19
CA ALA A 140 5.39 -9.22 0.92
C ALA A 140 6.38 -9.89 -0.05
N THR A 141 5.89 -10.67 -1.01
CA THR A 141 6.73 -11.30 -2.03
C THR A 141 7.43 -10.28 -2.94
N ALA A 142 6.74 -9.20 -3.30
CA ALA A 142 7.33 -8.11 -4.07
C ALA A 142 8.53 -7.49 -3.34
N LEU A 143 8.43 -7.29 -2.02
CA LEU A 143 9.56 -6.78 -1.24
C LEU A 143 10.70 -7.78 -1.13
N LEU A 144 10.42 -9.07 -0.92
CA LEU A 144 11.46 -10.11 -0.93
C LEU A 144 12.20 -10.17 -2.26
N ALA A 145 11.50 -9.96 -3.39
CA ALA A 145 12.14 -9.93 -4.71
C ALA A 145 13.13 -8.76 -4.87
N LEU A 146 13.00 -7.68 -4.09
CA LEU A 146 13.93 -6.55 -4.11
C LEU A 146 15.23 -6.81 -3.33
N ASP A 147 15.34 -7.92 -2.60
CA ASP A 147 16.59 -8.34 -1.96
C ASP A 147 17.62 -8.82 -3.00
N ASP A 148 17.17 -9.21 -4.19
CA ASP A 148 18.05 -9.48 -5.33
C ASP A 148 18.50 -8.15 -5.97
N PRO A 149 19.80 -7.81 -5.96
CA PRO A 149 20.32 -6.56 -6.52
C PRO A 149 20.15 -6.44 -8.04
N GLU A 150 19.84 -7.53 -8.75
CA GLU A 150 19.51 -7.48 -10.17
C GLU A 150 18.09 -6.94 -10.42
N ILE A 151 17.23 -6.87 -9.40
CA ILE A 151 15.88 -6.32 -9.49
C ILE A 151 15.91 -4.84 -9.17
N LEU A 152 15.37 -4.04 -10.11
CA LEU A 152 15.33 -2.58 -10.02
C LEU A 152 14.02 -2.07 -9.44
N ASP A 153 12.93 -2.79 -9.67
CA ASP A 153 11.59 -2.34 -9.33
C ASP A 153 10.61 -3.51 -9.30
N VAL A 154 9.54 -3.36 -8.53
CA VAL A 154 8.46 -4.34 -8.40
C VAL A 154 7.10 -3.65 -8.42
N ARG A 155 6.06 -4.38 -8.82
CA ARG A 155 4.67 -3.95 -8.71
C ARG A 155 3.77 -5.15 -8.49
N VAL A 156 2.69 -4.93 -7.75
CA VAL A 156 1.57 -5.88 -7.65
C VAL A 156 0.49 -5.42 -8.62
N ILE A 157 -0.07 -6.34 -9.40
CA ILE A 157 -1.12 -6.04 -10.37
C ILE A 157 -2.20 -7.11 -10.34
N PRO A 158 -3.45 -6.82 -10.76
CA PRO A 158 -4.44 -7.87 -10.98
C PRO A 158 -3.97 -8.85 -12.07
N THR A 159 -4.42 -10.10 -11.97
CA THR A 159 -4.23 -11.07 -13.06
C THR A 159 -4.99 -10.63 -14.31
N GLY A 160 -4.43 -10.91 -15.50
CA GLY A 160 -5.05 -10.54 -16.78
C GLY A 160 -4.77 -9.11 -17.29
N GLN A 161 -4.09 -8.26 -16.53
CA GLN A 161 -3.55 -7.00 -17.05
C GLN A 161 -2.06 -7.19 -17.45
N THR A 162 -1.74 -7.03 -18.74
CA THR A 162 -0.36 -7.08 -19.27
C THR A 162 0.17 -5.71 -19.61
#